data_AF-A0A698FES7-F1
#
_entry.id   AF-A0A698FES7-F1
#
_cell.length_a   1.000
_cell.length_b   1.000
_cell.length_c   1.000
_cell.angle_alpha   90.00
_cell.angle_beta   90.00
_cell.angle_gamma   90.00
#
_symmetry.space_group_name_H-M   'P 1'
#
loop_
_entity.id
_entity.type
_entity.pdbx_description
1 polymer ?
#
loop_
_entity_poly.entity_id
_entity_poly.type
_entity_poly.pdbx_seq_one_letter_code
_entity_poly.pdbx_strand_id
1 'polypeptide(L)'
;MKIYTLALAALVFSACSLKEEAVVDANLKTQTLMFAQKYKITQDKLNAVVTMSYLNPVLDKASQDDIFALTLTPDTLKIETLEIFINERKAKIEKLDKEFLKYLIQNHYTQYLKITLPSIKEENKIAAKICLNQLPCFELKFQKYPKSLYYRSEDIDTQYN
;
A
#
# COMPACT_ATOMS: atom_id res chain seq x y z
N MET A 1 4.76 13.69 47.76
CA MET A 1 4.12 14.63 46.81
C MET A 1 4.91 14.86 45.51
N LYS A 2 6.27 14.90 45.51
CA LYS A 2 7.08 15.17 44.30
C LYS A 2 7.06 14.07 43.21
N ILE A 3 6.82 12.80 43.57
CA ILE A 3 6.85 11.67 42.63
C ILE A 3 5.56 11.60 41.79
N TYR A 4 4.40 11.86 42.40
CA TYR A 4 3.11 11.84 41.72
C TYR A 4 2.99 12.93 40.64
N THR A 5 3.56 14.11 40.89
CA THR A 5 3.65 15.19 39.90
C THR A 5 4.57 14.83 38.73
N LEU A 6 5.64 14.06 38.96
CA LEU A 6 6.54 13.61 37.90
C LEU A 6 5.89 12.52 37.03
N ALA A 7 5.16 11.60 37.65
CA ALA A 7 4.40 10.56 36.95
C ALA A 7 3.25 11.14 36.12
N LEU A 8 2.54 12.15 36.64
CA LEU A 8 1.48 12.84 35.91
C LEU A 8 2.05 13.64 34.72
N ALA A 9 3.19 14.32 34.91
CA ALA A 9 3.87 15.00 33.80
C ALA A 9 4.31 14.01 32.72
N ALA A 10 4.91 12.87 33.08
CA ALA A 10 5.31 11.85 32.13
C ALA A 10 4.12 11.26 31.33
N LEU A 11 2.96 11.08 31.97
CA LEU A 11 1.72 10.64 31.30
C LEU A 11 1.17 11.68 30.32
N VAL A 12 1.24 12.97 30.65
CA VAL A 12 0.77 14.05 29.74
C VAL A 12 1.70 14.21 28.54
N PHE A 13 3.03 14.09 28.71
CA PHE A 13 3.98 14.18 27.59
C PHE A 13 3.95 12.95 26.68
N SER A 14 3.70 11.75 27.23
CA SER A 14 3.58 10.52 26.41
C SER A 14 2.27 10.48 25.59
N ALA A 15 1.19 11.10 26.08
CA ALA A 15 -0.08 11.15 25.35
C ALA A 15 -0.03 11.99 24.06
N CYS A 16 0.83 13.02 23.99
CA CYS A 16 0.97 13.85 22.79
C CYS A 16 1.76 13.15 21.67
N SER A 17 2.74 12.32 21.99
CA SER A 17 3.57 11.62 21.00
C SER A 17 2.80 10.55 20.22
N LEU A 18 1.85 9.87 20.86
CA LEU A 18 1.09 8.76 20.25
C LEU A 18 0.06 9.24 19.21
N LYS A 19 -0.45 10.46 19.37
CA LYS A 19 -1.43 11.03 18.44
C LYS A 19 -0.79 11.32 17.07
N GLU A 20 0.49 11.70 17.08
CA GLU A 20 1.23 12.05 15.87
C GLU A 20 1.47 10.81 14.99
N GLU A 21 1.88 9.69 15.58
CA GLU A 21 2.12 8.43 14.85
C GLU A 21 0.84 7.88 14.21
N ALA A 22 -0.29 7.89 14.93
CA ALA A 22 -1.58 7.44 14.39
C ALA A 22 -2.07 8.30 13.21
N VAL A 23 -1.79 9.61 13.23
CA VAL A 23 -2.12 10.53 12.13
C VAL A 23 -1.22 10.28 10.93
N VAL A 24 0.08 10.08 11.15
CA VAL A 24 1.04 9.73 10.09
C VAL A 24 0.62 8.43 9.39
N ASP A 25 0.29 7.39 10.15
CA ASP A 25 -0.18 6.11 9.60
C ASP A 25 -1.46 6.26 8.78
N ALA A 26 -2.43 7.04 9.26
CA ALA A 26 -3.67 7.30 8.53
C ALA A 26 -3.41 8.05 7.22
N ASN A 27 -2.49 9.02 7.23
CA ASN A 27 -2.09 9.76 6.04
C ASN A 27 -1.40 8.85 5.02
N LEU A 28 -0.46 8.01 5.46
CA LEU A 28 0.23 7.05 4.59
C LEU A 28 -0.77 6.09 3.91
N LYS A 29 -1.70 5.52 4.68
CA LYS A 29 -2.75 4.63 4.13
C LYS A 29 -3.61 5.35 3.09
N THR A 30 -4.02 6.58 3.39
CA THR A 30 -4.83 7.40 2.48
C THR A 30 -4.10 7.68 1.18
N GLN A 31 -2.80 8.02 1.25
CA GLN A 31 -1.97 8.22 0.07
C GLN A 31 -1.86 6.92 -0.75
N THR A 32 -1.64 5.77 -0.11
CA THR A 32 -1.59 4.47 -0.80
C THR A 32 -2.87 4.16 -1.55
N LEU A 33 -4.04 4.51 -0.99
CA LEU A 33 -5.34 4.28 -1.65
C LEU A 33 -5.47 5.04 -2.97
N MET A 34 -4.81 6.19 -3.13
CA MET A 34 -4.79 6.92 -4.41
C MET A 34 -4.10 6.11 -5.52
N PHE A 35 -3.23 5.18 -5.15
CA PHE A 35 -2.48 4.30 -6.05
C PHE A 35 -2.95 2.84 -5.96
N ALA A 36 -4.17 2.61 -5.47
CA ALA A 36 -4.78 1.29 -5.36
C ALA A 36 -5.82 1.05 -6.45
N GLN A 37 -5.84 -0.16 -6.99
CA GLN A 37 -6.85 -0.63 -7.93
C GLN A 37 -7.46 -1.92 -7.38
N LYS A 38 -8.77 -2.08 -7.56
CA LYS A 38 -9.50 -3.24 -7.05
C LYS A 38 -10.24 -3.97 -8.17
N TYR A 39 -10.36 -5.28 -8.02
CA TYR A 39 -11.17 -6.14 -8.86
C TYR A 39 -12.03 -7.04 -7.98
N LYS A 40 -13.31 -7.13 -8.31
CA LYS A 40 -14.26 -8.02 -7.63
C LYS A 40 -14.38 -9.29 -8.45
N ILE A 41 -14.13 -10.43 -7.82
CA ILE A 41 -14.37 -11.75 -8.38
C ILE A 41 -15.76 -12.19 -7.91
N THR A 42 -16.65 -12.43 -8.87
CA THR A 42 -17.97 -13.05 -8.66
C THR A 42 -18.15 -14.15 -9.70
N GLN A 43 -17.81 -15.38 -9.34
CA GLN A 43 -17.99 -16.55 -10.20
C GLN A 43 -18.55 -17.70 -9.36
N ASP A 44 -19.68 -18.27 -9.80
CA ASP A 44 -20.44 -19.27 -9.06
C ASP A 44 -20.75 -18.82 -7.61
N LYS A 45 -20.22 -19.54 -6.62
CA LYS A 45 -20.35 -19.23 -5.19
C LYS A 45 -19.15 -18.45 -4.63
N LEU A 46 -18.15 -18.16 -5.46
CA LEU A 46 -16.96 -17.42 -5.05
C LEU A 46 -17.23 -15.92 -5.08
N ASN A 47 -17.03 -15.27 -3.94
CA ASN A 47 -17.01 -13.83 -3.80
C ASN A 47 -15.69 -13.42 -3.17
N ALA A 48 -14.86 -12.72 -3.94
CA ALA A 48 -13.57 -12.23 -3.46
C ALA A 48 -13.28 -10.83 -4.02
N VAL A 49 -12.41 -10.12 -3.32
CA VAL A 49 -11.87 -8.83 -3.75
C VAL A 49 -10.36 -8.96 -3.78
N VAL A 50 -9.80 -8.63 -4.94
CA VAL A 50 -8.37 -8.43 -5.11
C VAL A 50 -8.12 -6.93 -5.16
N THR A 51 -7.24 -6.42 -4.31
CA THR A 51 -6.78 -5.03 -4.37
C THR A 51 -5.27 -5.02 -4.50
N MET A 52 -4.74 -4.29 -5.47
CA MET A 52 -3.32 -4.10 -5.68
C MET A 52 -2.98 -2.62 -5.54
N SER A 53 -1.96 -2.30 -4.75
CA SER A 53 -1.53 -0.93 -4.46
C SER A 53 -0.08 -0.71 -4.88
N TYR A 54 0.21 0.34 -5.62
CA TYR A 54 1.58 0.73 -5.98
C TYR A 54 2.21 1.53 -4.84
N LEU A 55 3.27 1.00 -4.23
CA LEU A 55 3.81 1.53 -2.97
C LEU A 55 4.91 2.58 -3.16
N ASN A 56 5.66 2.55 -4.26
CA ASN A 56 6.80 3.48 -4.46
C ASN A 56 6.48 4.96 -4.18
N PRO A 57 5.29 5.49 -4.55
CA PRO A 57 4.94 6.87 -4.26
C PRO A 57 4.67 7.17 -2.79
N VAL A 58 4.73 6.20 -1.87
CA VAL A 58 4.49 6.41 -0.43
C VAL A 58 5.60 5.82 0.46
N LEU A 59 6.58 5.13 -0.12
CA LEU A 59 7.71 4.59 0.66
C LEU A 59 8.50 5.71 1.35
N ASP A 60 8.98 5.41 2.55
CA ASP A 60 9.87 6.31 3.29
C ASP A 60 11.22 6.43 2.60
N LYS A 61 11.70 5.32 2.01
CA LYS A 61 12.94 5.23 1.27
C LYS A 61 12.62 4.86 -0.18
N ALA A 62 13.25 5.57 -1.11
CA ALA A 62 13.12 5.25 -2.52
C ALA A 62 13.63 3.82 -2.79
N SER A 63 12.85 3.06 -3.57
CA SER A 63 13.21 1.73 -4.05
C SER A 63 13.68 1.81 -5.50
N GLN A 64 14.67 0.99 -5.87
CA GLN A 64 15.07 0.80 -7.28
C GLN A 64 14.09 -0.11 -8.02
N ASP A 65 13.37 -0.96 -7.30
CA ASP A 65 12.33 -1.83 -7.83
C ASP A 65 10.95 -1.16 -7.69
N ASP A 66 10.05 -1.47 -8.62
CA ASP A 66 8.63 -1.19 -8.45
C ASP A 66 8.04 -2.24 -7.49
N ILE A 67 7.49 -1.75 -6.37
CA ILE A 67 6.91 -2.56 -5.30
C ILE A 67 5.40 -2.33 -5.26
N PHE A 68 4.65 -3.42 -5.23
CA PHE A 68 3.22 -3.41 -5.04
C PHE A 68 2.82 -4.31 -3.88
N ALA A 69 1.75 -3.93 -3.19
CA ALA A 69 1.04 -4.82 -2.28
C ALA A 69 -0.19 -5.38 -2.98
N LEU A 70 -0.26 -6.70 -3.12
CA LEU A 70 -1.47 -7.40 -3.52
C LEU A 70 -2.19 -7.92 -2.27
N THR A 71 -3.48 -7.65 -2.19
CA THR A 71 -4.35 -8.10 -1.11
C THR A 71 -5.50 -8.92 -1.68
N LEU A 72 -5.81 -10.04 -1.02
CA LEU A 72 -6.91 -10.92 -1.41
C LEU A 72 -7.82 -11.14 -0.21
N THR A 73 -9.11 -10.87 -0.38
CA THR A 73 -10.15 -11.03 0.65
C THR A 73 -11.30 -11.85 0.06
N PRO A 74 -11.82 -12.90 0.74
CA PRO A 74 -11.40 -13.37 2.05
C PRO A 74 -10.08 -14.14 2.02
N ASP A 75 -9.44 -14.27 3.18
CA ASP A 75 -8.22 -15.06 3.39
C ASP A 75 -8.43 -16.57 3.30
N THR A 76 -9.69 -17.00 3.24
CA THR A 76 -10.09 -18.38 2.95
C THR A 76 -9.98 -18.72 1.47
N LEU A 77 -9.73 -17.75 0.59
CA LEU A 77 -9.46 -17.98 -0.82
C LEU A 77 -8.16 -18.77 -0.98
N LYS A 78 -8.27 -20.03 -1.45
CA LYS A 78 -7.12 -20.87 -1.75
C LYS A 78 -6.43 -20.38 -3.01
N ILE A 79 -5.14 -20.11 -2.92
CA ILE A 79 -4.28 -19.75 -4.04
C ILE A 79 -3.43 -20.97 -4.40
N GLU A 80 -3.83 -21.67 -5.45
CA GLU A 80 -3.05 -22.80 -5.99
C GLU A 80 -2.05 -22.29 -7.03
N THR A 81 -2.50 -21.36 -7.89
CA THR A 81 -1.64 -20.70 -8.88
C THR A 81 -1.93 -19.20 -8.87
N LEU A 82 -0.85 -18.41 -8.85
CA LEU A 82 -0.93 -16.96 -8.99
C LEU A 82 0.23 -16.51 -9.87
N GLU A 83 -0.11 -15.88 -10.98
CA GLU A 83 0.86 -15.25 -11.86
C GLU A 83 0.47 -13.79 -12.09
N ILE A 84 1.47 -12.92 -12.05
CA ILE A 84 1.28 -11.49 -12.24
C ILE A 84 2.29 -11.02 -13.26
N PHE A 85 1.79 -10.36 -14.29
CA PHE A 85 2.58 -9.73 -15.32
C PHE A 85 2.35 -8.23 -15.26
N ILE A 86 3.43 -7.47 -15.11
CA ILE A 86 3.39 -6.01 -15.08
C ILE A 86 4.06 -5.52 -16.35
N ASN A 87 3.29 -4.87 -17.23
CA ASN A 87 3.74 -4.47 -18.56
C ASN A 87 4.44 -5.65 -19.27
N GLU A 88 3.74 -6.78 -19.35
CA GLU A 88 4.18 -8.04 -19.98
C GLU A 88 5.36 -8.76 -19.30
N ARG A 89 5.94 -8.19 -18.24
CA ARG A 89 7.05 -8.80 -17.49
C ARG A 89 6.53 -9.56 -16.28
N LYS A 90 6.96 -10.82 -16.13
CA LYS A 90 6.59 -11.63 -14.96
C LYS A 90 7.18 -11.03 -13.69
N ALA A 91 6.32 -10.74 -12.72
CA ALA A 91 6.71 -10.17 -11.45
C ALA A 91 7.07 -11.27 -10.43
N LYS A 92 7.94 -10.93 -9.48
CA LYS A 92 8.25 -11.78 -8.33
C LYS A 92 7.15 -11.63 -7.28
N ILE A 93 6.70 -12.75 -6.71
CA ILE A 93 5.63 -12.79 -5.70
C ILE A 93 6.22 -13.36 -4.42
N GLU A 94 6.08 -12.62 -3.32
CA GLU A 94 6.55 -13.01 -1.99
C GLU A 94 5.49 -12.69 -0.94
N LYS A 95 5.67 -13.19 0.28
CA LYS A 95 4.89 -12.73 1.42
C LYS A 95 5.20 -11.26 1.68
N LEU A 96 4.19 -10.47 2.05
CA LEU A 96 4.40 -9.06 2.37
C LEU A 96 5.23 -8.91 3.65
N ASP A 97 6.30 -8.11 3.57
CA ASP A 97 7.10 -7.74 4.73
C ASP A 97 6.30 -6.86 5.70
N LYS A 98 6.50 -7.05 7.00
CA LYS A 98 5.74 -6.32 8.04
C LYS A 98 5.90 -4.80 7.94
N GLU A 99 7.05 -4.33 7.45
CA GLU A 99 7.31 -2.90 7.28
C GLU A 99 6.35 -2.21 6.30
N PHE A 100 5.81 -2.95 5.32
CA PHE A 100 4.86 -2.39 4.35
C PHE A 100 3.43 -2.31 4.88
N LEU A 101 3.11 -2.98 6.00
CA LEU A 101 1.75 -3.03 6.55
C LEU A 101 1.24 -1.66 6.99
N LYS A 102 2.13 -0.73 7.37
CA LYS A 102 1.75 0.63 7.74
C LYS A 102 1.15 1.43 6.58
N TYR A 103 1.48 1.07 5.34
CA TYR A 103 0.94 1.71 4.13
C TYR A 103 -0.44 1.16 3.73
N LEU A 104 -0.92 0.09 4.34
CA LEU A 104 -2.10 -0.65 3.88
C LEU A 104 -3.24 -0.60 4.89
N ILE A 105 -4.47 -0.72 4.38
CA ILE A 105 -5.62 -1.06 5.22
C ILE A 105 -5.46 -2.52 5.65
N GLN A 106 -5.38 -2.71 6.97
CA GLN A 106 -5.22 -4.02 7.58
C GLN A 106 -6.59 -4.61 7.94
N ASN A 107 -6.79 -5.87 7.61
CA ASN A 107 -7.99 -6.65 7.93
C ASN A 107 -7.55 -8.09 8.22
N HIS A 108 -8.19 -8.70 9.22
CA HIS A 108 -7.92 -10.08 9.62
C HIS A 108 -8.28 -11.10 8.52
N TYR A 109 -9.25 -10.77 7.67
CA TYR A 109 -9.73 -11.64 6.59
C TYR A 109 -8.99 -11.44 5.27
N THR A 110 -7.76 -10.93 5.30
CA THR A 110 -7.03 -10.54 4.09
C THR A 110 -5.65 -11.18 4.05
N GLN A 111 -5.32 -11.81 2.92
CA GLN A 111 -3.96 -12.23 2.60
C GLN A 111 -3.18 -11.07 1.98
N TYR A 112 -1.90 -10.95 2.34
CA TYR A 112 -1.02 -9.87 1.90
C TYR A 112 0.22 -10.43 1.20
N LEU A 113 0.41 -10.05 -0.06
CA LEU A 113 1.54 -10.47 -0.90
C LEU A 113 2.29 -9.23 -1.40
N LYS A 114 3.62 -9.35 -1.48
CA LYS A 114 4.51 -8.37 -2.09
C LYS A 114 4.78 -8.78 -3.52
N ILE A 115 4.58 -7.85 -4.45
CA ILE A 115 4.88 -8.03 -5.85
C ILE A 115 6.02 -7.08 -6.21
N THR A 116 7.11 -7.60 -6.79
CA THR A 116 8.25 -6.77 -7.19
C THR A 116 8.66 -7.01 -8.63
N LEU A 117 9.13 -5.95 -9.28
CA LEU A 117 9.85 -6.00 -10.55
C LEU A 117 10.90 -4.88 -10.63
N PRO A 118 11.95 -5.05 -11.44
CA PRO A 118 12.87 -3.96 -11.76
C PRO A 118 12.13 -2.76 -12.36
N SER A 119 12.29 -1.58 -11.75
CA SER A 119 11.60 -0.37 -12.17
C SER A 119 12.12 0.12 -13.52
N ILE A 120 11.20 0.43 -14.44
CA ILE A 120 11.52 1.20 -15.65
C ILE A 120 10.99 2.61 -15.44
N LYS A 121 11.92 3.58 -15.35
CA LYS A 121 11.64 4.98 -15.02
C LYS A 121 10.76 5.68 -16.07
N GLU A 122 10.80 5.23 -17.31
CA GLU A 122 10.10 5.85 -18.44
C GLU A 122 8.62 5.41 -18.53
N GLU A 123 8.22 4.35 -17.84
CA GLU A 123 6.86 3.81 -17.90
C GLU A 123 5.92 4.54 -16.93
N ASN A 124 5.19 5.53 -17.44
CA ASN A 124 4.18 6.26 -16.65
C ASN A 124 2.87 5.49 -16.45
N LYS A 125 2.61 4.47 -17.28
CA LYS A 125 1.43 3.61 -17.20
C LYS A 125 1.85 2.21 -16.80
N ILE A 126 1.12 1.62 -15.87
CA ILE A 126 1.35 0.26 -15.40
C ILE A 126 0.08 -0.54 -15.66
N ALA A 127 0.19 -1.61 -16.41
CA ALA A 127 -0.86 -2.61 -16.59
C ALA A 127 -0.42 -3.90 -15.87
N ALA A 128 -1.10 -4.22 -14.77
CA ALA A 128 -0.88 -5.46 -14.04
C ALA A 128 -1.95 -6.49 -14.44
N LYS A 129 -1.55 -7.47 -15.24
CA LYS A 129 -2.37 -8.63 -15.58
C LYS A 129 -2.19 -9.70 -14.52
N ILE A 130 -3.28 -10.09 -13.87
CA ILE A 130 -3.31 -11.05 -12.77
C ILE A 130 -4.08 -12.28 -13.22
N CYS A 131 -3.46 -13.44 -13.11
CA CYS A 131 -4.04 -14.74 -13.38
C CYS A 131 -4.04 -15.55 -12.07
N LEU A 132 -5.23 -15.89 -11.57
CA LEU A 132 -5.43 -16.56 -10.29
C LEU A 132 -6.21 -17.86 -10.50
N ASN A 133 -5.62 -18.98 -10.12
CA ASN A 133 -6.21 -20.32 -10.27
C ASN A 133 -6.71 -20.54 -11.72
N GLN A 134 -7.92 -21.08 -11.86
CA GLN A 134 -8.60 -21.27 -13.16
C GLN A 134 -9.55 -20.11 -13.51
N LEU A 135 -9.47 -18.98 -12.80
CA LEU A 135 -10.31 -17.82 -13.09
C LEU A 135 -9.80 -17.09 -14.34
N PRO A 136 -10.67 -16.40 -15.10
CA PRO A 136 -10.25 -15.51 -16.16
C PRO A 136 -9.26 -14.47 -15.63
N CYS A 137 -8.13 -14.29 -16.33
CA CYS A 137 -7.19 -13.26 -15.96
C CYS A 137 -7.85 -11.88 -16.11
N PHE A 138 -7.49 -10.95 -15.23
CA PHE A 138 -7.97 -9.58 -15.25
C PHE A 138 -6.80 -8.59 -15.19
N GLU A 139 -7.06 -7.34 -15.57
CA GLU A 139 -6.04 -6.31 -15.63
C GLU A 139 -6.40 -5.14 -14.71
N LEU A 140 -5.40 -4.69 -13.95
CA LEU A 140 -5.45 -3.48 -13.14
C LEU A 140 -4.54 -2.43 -13.76
N LYS A 141 -5.08 -1.23 -14.00
CA LYS A 141 -4.36 -0.13 -14.65
C LYS A 141 -4.01 0.95 -13.65
N PHE A 142 -2.75 1.33 -13.59
CA PHE A 142 -2.23 2.39 -12.73
C PHE A 142 -1.56 3.46 -13.57
N GLN A 143 -1.53 4.67 -13.02
CA GLN A 143 -0.76 5.77 -13.53
C GLN A 143 0.27 6.16 -12.46
N LYS A 144 1.55 6.15 -12.84
CA LYS A 144 2.61 6.71 -12.00
C LYS A 144 2.45 8.22 -12.02
N TYR A 145 2.21 8.79 -10.86
CA TYR A 145 2.21 10.23 -10.66
C TYR A 145 3.30 10.59 -9.66
N PRO A 146 4.08 11.66 -9.89
CA PRO A 146 5.03 12.14 -8.91
C PRO A 146 4.32 12.66 -7.65
N LYS A 147 4.94 12.45 -6.48
CA LYS A 147 4.44 12.94 -5.17
C LYS A 147 4.11 14.43 -5.21
N SER A 148 4.87 15.24 -5.94
CA SER A 148 4.71 16.69 -6.06
C SER A 148 3.37 17.15 -6.65
N LEU A 149 2.64 16.28 -7.36
CA LEU A 149 1.32 16.66 -7.92
C LEU A 149 0.19 16.66 -6.89
N TYR A 150 0.35 15.92 -5.79
CA TYR A 150 -0.71 15.77 -4.77
C TYR A 150 -0.27 16.23 -3.38
N TYR A 151 1.03 16.37 -3.17
CA TYR A 151 1.58 16.99 -1.98
C TYR A 151 1.87 18.46 -2.28
N ARG A 152 0.92 19.35 -1.97
CA ARG A 152 1.27 20.73 -1.65
C ARG A 152 1.92 20.66 -0.27
N SER A 153 3.24 20.75 -0.21
CA SER A 153 3.89 21.00 1.06
C SER A 153 3.27 22.29 1.63
N GLU A 154 2.82 22.26 2.88
CA GLU A 154 2.47 23.49 3.60
C GLU A 154 3.62 24.51 3.57
N ASP A 155 4.85 24.07 3.27
CA ASP A 155 6.07 24.87 3.10
C ASP A 155 6.16 25.76 1.83
N ILE A 156 5.12 25.88 0.99
CA ILE A 156 5.16 26.81 -0.19
C ILE A 156 4.58 28.20 0.13
N ASP A 157 4.04 28.43 1.33
CA ASP A 157 3.56 29.76 1.73
C ASP A 157 4.64 30.66 2.38
N THR A 158 5.91 30.25 2.38
CA THR A 158 7.03 31.20 2.57
C THR A 158 7.46 31.77 1.22
N GLN A 159 6.78 32.84 0.80
CA GLN A 159 7.37 33.78 -0.16
C GLN A 159 8.63 34.39 0.48
N TYR A 160 9.81 34.02 -0.03
CA TYR A 160 11.00 34.84 0.17
C TYR A 160 10.82 36.12 -0.67
N ASN A 161 10.24 37.15 -0.06
CA ASN A 161 10.39 38.54 -0.49
C ASN A 161 11.61 39.16 0.19
#